data_AF-A0A5C1YSE2-F1
#
_entry.id   AF-A0A5C1YSE2-F1
#
_cell.length_a   1.000
_cell.length_b   1.000
_cell.length_c   1.000
_cell.angle_alpha   90.00
_cell.angle_beta   90.00
_cell.angle_gamma   90.00
#
_symmetry.space_group_name_H-M   'P 1'
#
loop_
_entity.id
_entity.type
_entity.pdbx_description
1 polymer ?
#
loop_
_entity_poly.entity_id
_entity_poly.type
_entity_poly.pdbx_seq_one_letter_code
_entity_poly.pdbx_strand_id
1 'polypeptide(L)'
;MMTHPAMRAYKSVAGYSLSGRDAETSCFKLLLEDLETAAATQDLAVRNAALDRHQRLWSMIMKANTIETGVTAEEDRRLFVTLANKAQRYGIRAILDPQASLTPLIEIAENVCAGLEGTTASDSLDLETDALF
;
A
#
# COMPACT_ATOMS: atom_id res chain seq x y z
N MET A 1 36.20 18.64 -10.27
CA MET A 1 35.55 17.34 -10.52
C MET A 1 34.12 17.63 -10.96
N MET A 2 33.81 17.58 -12.26
CA MET A 2 32.47 17.88 -12.77
C MET A 2 31.55 16.69 -12.51
N THR A 3 30.56 16.85 -11.65
CA THR A 3 29.48 15.88 -11.44
C THR A 3 28.65 15.77 -12.72
N HIS A 4 28.61 14.58 -13.31
CA HIS A 4 27.91 14.30 -14.56
C HIS A 4 26.42 14.71 -14.45
N PRO A 5 25.81 15.37 -15.45
CA PRO A 5 24.41 15.80 -15.41
C PRO A 5 23.44 14.66 -15.06
N ALA A 6 23.70 13.44 -15.55
CA ALA A 6 22.91 12.25 -15.19
C ALA A 6 23.01 11.86 -13.70
N MET A 7 24.17 12.06 -13.06
CA MET A 7 24.33 11.84 -11.62
C MET A 7 23.57 12.89 -10.78
N ARG A 8 23.45 14.11 -11.31
CA ARG A 8 22.68 15.18 -10.67
C ARG A 8 21.17 14.95 -10.82
N ALA A 9 20.72 14.45 -11.97
CA ALA A 9 19.34 14.00 -12.19
C ALA A 9 19.00 12.79 -11.30
N TYR A 10 19.89 11.79 -11.23
CA TYR A 10 19.69 10.63 -10.35
C TYR A 10 19.62 11.02 -8.88
N LYS A 11 20.50 11.92 -8.40
CA LYS A 11 20.44 12.46 -7.04
C LYS A 11 19.21 13.32 -6.78
N SER A 12 18.74 14.05 -7.79
CA SER A 12 17.50 14.82 -7.71
C SER A 12 16.29 13.91 -7.58
N VAL A 13 16.22 12.83 -8.37
CA VAL A 13 15.14 11.84 -8.31
C VAL A 13 15.19 11.02 -7.02
N ALA A 14 16.39 10.68 -6.54
CA ALA A 14 16.60 10.05 -5.23
C ALA A 14 16.29 10.99 -4.04
N GLY A 15 16.16 12.30 -4.28
CA GLY A 15 15.64 13.26 -3.30
C GLY A 15 14.11 13.37 -3.29
N TYR A 16 13.45 12.82 -4.33
CA TYR A 16 11.99 12.74 -4.48
C TYR A 16 11.46 11.31 -4.38
N SER A 17 12.26 10.37 -3.88
CA SER A 17 11.74 9.05 -3.52
C SER A 17 10.69 9.24 -2.43
N LEU A 18 9.44 8.93 -2.78
CA LEU A 18 8.37 8.66 -1.82
C LEU A 18 8.98 7.87 -0.65
N SER A 19 8.69 8.29 0.59
CA SER A 19 9.03 7.43 1.73
C SER A 19 8.39 6.05 1.49
N GLY A 20 8.92 4.98 2.08
CA GLY A 20 8.33 3.64 1.92
C GLY A 20 6.82 3.65 2.18
N ARG A 21 6.36 4.49 3.12
CA ARG A 21 4.95 4.71 3.47
C ARG A 21 4.16 5.50 2.42
N ASP A 22 4.72 6.54 1.81
CA ASP A 22 4.00 7.27 0.75
C ASP A 22 3.84 6.42 -0.52
N ALA A 23 4.84 5.56 -0.79
CA ALA A 23 4.78 4.59 -1.87
C ALA A 23 3.70 3.53 -1.60
N GLU A 24 3.66 2.95 -0.39
CA GLU A 24 2.62 2.02 0.04
C GLU A 24 1.22 2.64 -0.04
N THR A 25 1.05 3.87 0.45
CA THR A 25 -0.21 4.62 0.40
C THR A 25 -0.67 4.81 -1.05
N SER A 26 0.23 5.23 -1.94
CA SER A 26 -0.07 5.39 -3.37
C SER A 26 -0.46 4.07 -4.02
N CYS A 27 0.20 2.97 -3.67
CA CYS A 27 -0.17 1.64 -4.16
C CYS A 27 -1.58 1.22 -3.71
N PHE A 28 -1.95 1.47 -2.45
CA PHE A 28 -3.29 1.14 -1.96
C PHE A 28 -4.37 2.01 -2.59
N LYS A 29 -4.11 3.30 -2.86
CA LYS A 29 -5.03 4.17 -3.61
C LYS A 29 -5.32 3.67 -5.02
N LEU A 30 -4.26 3.28 -5.75
CA LEU A 30 -4.42 2.70 -7.08
C LEU A 30 -5.17 1.35 -7.04
N LEU A 31 -4.89 0.53 -6.02
CA LEU A 31 -5.63 -0.72 -5.83
C LEU A 31 -7.13 -0.47 -5.54
N LEU A 32 -7.45 0.55 -4.75
CA LEU A 32 -8.85 0.91 -4.47
C LEU A 32 -9.58 1.31 -5.75
N GLU A 33 -9.00 2.18 -6.56
CA GLU A 33 -9.57 2.59 -7.85
C GLU A 33 -9.82 1.38 -8.76
N ASP A 34 -8.87 0.44 -8.84
CA ASP A 34 -9.01 -0.80 -9.60
C ASP A 34 -10.15 -1.69 -9.08
N LEU A 35 -10.25 -1.87 -7.76
CA LEU A 35 -11.28 -2.71 -7.13
C LEU A 35 -12.68 -2.10 -7.23
N GLU A 36 -12.81 -0.78 -7.08
CA GLU A 36 -14.06 -0.05 -7.26
C GLU A 36 -14.53 -0.12 -8.71
N THR A 37 -13.63 0.10 -9.66
CA THR A 37 -13.92 -0.05 -11.09
C THR A 37 -14.36 -1.49 -11.40
N ALA A 38 -13.65 -2.48 -10.86
CA ALA A 38 -14.01 -3.88 -11.00
C ALA A 38 -15.36 -4.24 -10.35
N ALA A 39 -15.76 -3.57 -9.28
CA ALA A 39 -17.05 -3.76 -8.62
C ALA A 39 -18.21 -3.12 -9.38
N ALA A 40 -17.95 -2.02 -10.10
CA ALA A 40 -18.95 -1.29 -10.88
C ALA A 40 -19.22 -1.91 -12.27
N THR A 41 -18.33 -2.77 -12.76
CA THR A 41 -18.44 -3.42 -14.07
C THR A 41 -18.86 -4.89 -13.97
N GLN A 42 -19.46 -5.42 -15.04
CA GLN A 42 -19.69 -6.86 -15.22
C GLN A 42 -18.58 -7.53 -16.04
N ASP A 43 -17.56 -6.77 -16.46
CA ASP A 43 -16.44 -7.29 -17.23
C ASP A 43 -15.51 -8.14 -16.36
N LEU A 44 -15.52 -9.45 -16.62
CA LEU A 44 -14.68 -10.43 -15.93
C LEU A 44 -13.19 -10.21 -16.17
N ALA A 45 -12.78 -9.62 -17.30
CA ALA A 45 -11.38 -9.33 -17.58
C ALA A 45 -10.87 -8.20 -16.67
N VAL A 46 -11.64 -7.13 -16.53
CA VAL A 46 -11.34 -6.01 -15.61
C VAL A 46 -11.29 -6.51 -14.17
N ARG A 47 -12.27 -7.32 -13.78
CA ARG A 47 -12.31 -7.94 -12.46
C ARG A 47 -11.09 -8.80 -12.16
N ASN A 48 -10.74 -9.70 -13.08
CA ASN A 48 -9.58 -10.59 -12.88
C ASN A 48 -8.26 -9.83 -12.87
N ALA A 49 -8.13 -8.76 -13.67
CA ALA A 49 -6.95 -7.90 -13.65
C ALA A 49 -6.80 -7.18 -12.29
N ALA A 50 -7.89 -6.64 -11.74
CA ALA A 50 -7.89 -6.02 -10.41
C ALA A 50 -7.52 -7.04 -9.31
N LEU A 51 -8.10 -8.24 -9.37
CA LEU A 51 -7.79 -9.31 -8.41
C LEU A 51 -6.34 -9.81 -8.51
N ASP A 52 -5.76 -9.89 -9.71
CA ASP A 52 -4.34 -10.23 -9.88
C ASP A 52 -3.43 -9.14 -9.31
N ARG A 53 -3.72 -7.86 -9.57
CA ARG A 53 -3.00 -6.73 -8.96
C ARG A 53 -3.10 -6.74 -7.44
N HIS A 54 -4.29 -7.01 -6.90
CA HIS A 54 -4.52 -7.20 -5.46
C HIS A 54 -3.58 -8.27 -4.89
N GLN A 55 -3.53 -9.47 -5.48
CA GLN A 55 -2.67 -10.55 -5.00
C GLN A 55 -1.19 -10.19 -5.04
N ARG A 56 -0.75 -9.52 -6.11
CA ARG A 56 0.64 -9.09 -6.27
C ARG A 56 1.04 -8.04 -5.25
N LEU A 57 0.20 -7.02 -5.01
CA LEU A 57 0.46 -5.98 -4.02
C LEU A 57 0.62 -6.57 -2.63
N TRP A 58 -0.34 -7.39 -2.19
CA TRP A 58 -0.27 -8.04 -0.88
C TRP A 58 0.94 -8.98 -0.74
N SER A 59 1.33 -9.68 -1.82
CA SER A 59 2.54 -10.51 -1.81
C SER A 59 3.82 -9.68 -1.67
N MET A 60 3.87 -8.51 -2.30
CA MET A 60 5.01 -7.58 -2.19
C MET A 60 5.12 -7.01 -0.78
N ILE A 61 4.01 -6.55 -0.21
CA ILE A 61 3.96 -5.97 1.14
C ILE A 61 4.34 -7.01 2.20
N MET A 62 3.83 -8.25 2.10
CA MET A 62 4.23 -9.32 3.01
C MET A 62 5.73 -9.62 2.94
N LYS A 63 6.31 -9.64 1.74
CA LYS A 63 7.76 -9.86 1.57
C LYS A 63 8.57 -8.73 2.21
N ALA A 64 8.17 -7.47 2.01
CA ALA A 64 8.82 -6.32 2.62
C ALA A 64 8.80 -6.43 4.16
N ASN A 65 7.63 -6.68 4.76
CA ASN A 65 7.46 -6.80 6.20
C ASN A 65 8.12 -8.04 6.83
N THR A 66 8.40 -9.07 6.03
CA THR A 66 9.14 -10.26 6.50
C THR A 66 10.65 -10.02 6.51
N ILE A 67 11.17 -9.26 5.55
CA ILE A 67 12.61 -8.99 5.38
C ILE A 67 13.07 -7.85 6.31
N GLU A 68 12.23 -6.84 6.53
CA GLU A 68 12.56 -5.65 7.30
C GLU A 68 12.36 -5.90 8.81
N THR A 69 13.29 -6.66 9.40
CA THR A 69 13.32 -6.91 10.84
C THR A 69 13.90 -5.71 11.60
N GLY A 70 13.15 -5.16 12.56
CA GLY A 70 13.65 -4.17 13.53
C GLY A 70 13.17 -2.73 13.35
N VAL A 71 12.46 -2.41 12.27
CA VAL A 71 11.85 -1.07 12.06
C VAL A 71 10.39 -1.03 12.57
N THR A 72 9.63 -2.09 12.33
CA THR A 72 8.22 -2.22 12.72
C THR A 72 8.09 -3.14 13.94
N ALA A 73 7.27 -2.73 14.93
CA ALA A 73 7.02 -3.52 16.13
C ALA A 73 6.45 -4.91 15.78
N GLU A 74 6.78 -5.92 16.58
CA GLU A 74 6.34 -7.31 16.35
C GLU A 74 4.81 -7.45 16.26
N GLU A 75 4.08 -6.69 17.07
CA GLU A 75 2.62 -6.70 17.09
C GLU A 75 2.02 -6.17 15.79
N ASP A 76 2.55 -5.05 15.29
CA ASP A 76 2.13 -4.46 14.02
C ASP A 76 2.44 -5.40 12.85
N ARG A 77 3.62 -6.02 12.83
CA ARG A 77 3.96 -7.01 11.79
C ARG A 77 3.01 -8.20 11.79
N ARG A 78 2.62 -8.71 12.96
CA ARG A 78 1.63 -9.80 13.07
C ARG A 78 0.25 -9.37 12.57
N LEU A 79 -0.14 -8.14 12.87
CA LEU A 79 -1.40 -7.57 12.37
C LEU A 79 -1.38 -7.48 10.84
N PHE A 80 -0.31 -6.94 10.25
CA PHE A 80 -0.14 -6.88 8.79
C PHE A 80 -0.17 -8.26 8.13
N VAL A 81 0.53 -9.25 8.68
CA VAL A 81 0.52 -10.63 8.17
C VAL A 81 -0.89 -11.23 8.25
N THR A 82 -1.63 -10.96 9.32
CA THR A 82 -3.00 -11.45 9.48
C THR A 82 -3.95 -10.82 8.46
N LEU A 83 -3.85 -9.50 8.25
CA LEU A 83 -4.63 -8.78 7.26
C LEU A 83 -4.32 -9.25 5.83
N ALA A 84 -3.03 -9.39 5.50
CA ALA A 84 -2.60 -9.86 4.19
C ALA A 84 -3.14 -11.27 3.91
N ASN A 85 -3.02 -12.19 4.87
CA ASN A 85 -3.57 -13.54 4.73
C ASN A 85 -5.09 -13.52 4.51
N LYS A 86 -5.83 -12.68 5.23
CA LYS A 86 -7.29 -12.55 5.06
C LYS A 86 -7.63 -12.00 3.68
N ALA A 87 -6.96 -10.92 3.26
CA ALA A 87 -7.16 -10.25 1.97
C ALA A 87 -6.84 -11.19 0.79
N GLN A 88 -5.74 -11.94 0.88
CA GLN A 88 -5.34 -12.87 -0.17
C GLN A 88 -6.28 -14.07 -0.28
N ARG A 89 -6.67 -14.67 0.85
CA ARG A 89 -7.65 -15.78 0.87
C ARG A 89 -8.99 -15.36 0.28
N TYR A 90 -9.47 -14.17 0.65
CA TYR A 90 -10.70 -13.65 0.05
C TYR A 90 -10.53 -13.37 -1.44
N GLY A 91 -9.41 -12.77 -1.86
CA GLY A 91 -9.14 -12.52 -3.27
C GLY A 91 -9.09 -13.80 -4.10
N ILE A 92 -8.49 -14.88 -3.59
CA ILE A 92 -8.52 -16.20 -4.24
C ILE A 92 -9.95 -16.71 -4.37
N ARG A 93 -10.76 -16.59 -3.32
CA ARG A 93 -12.19 -16.94 -3.39
C ARG A 93 -12.91 -16.10 -4.45
N ALA A 94 -12.65 -14.79 -4.52
CA ALA A 94 -13.29 -13.88 -5.49
C ALA A 94 -12.84 -14.11 -6.95
N ILE A 95 -11.68 -14.73 -7.17
CA ILE A 95 -11.22 -15.24 -8.47
C ILE A 95 -12.02 -16.50 -8.86
N LEU A 96 -12.21 -17.42 -7.90
CA LEU A 96 -12.91 -18.69 -8.14
C LEU A 96 -14.44 -18.52 -8.23
N ASP A 97 -14.99 -17.50 -7.59
CA ASP A 97 -16.40 -17.16 -7.58
C ASP A 97 -16.60 -15.73 -8.14
N PRO A 98 -16.91 -15.62 -9.45
CA PRO A 98 -17.14 -14.32 -10.09
C PRO A 98 -18.32 -13.53 -9.52
N GLN A 99 -19.23 -14.19 -8.79
CA GLN A 99 -20.39 -13.55 -8.16
C GLN A 99 -20.08 -13.05 -6.75
N ALA A 100 -18.90 -13.37 -6.20
CA ALA A 100 -18.48 -12.85 -4.91
C ALA A 100 -18.36 -11.33 -4.96
N SER A 101 -18.88 -10.64 -3.94
CA SER A 101 -18.69 -9.19 -3.82
C SER A 101 -17.20 -8.84 -3.68
N LEU A 102 -16.77 -7.71 -4.22
CA LEU A 102 -15.43 -7.16 -3.94
C LEU A 102 -15.39 -6.25 -2.71
N THR A 103 -16.55 -5.92 -2.11
CA THR A 103 -16.65 -5.03 -0.94
C THR A 103 -15.67 -5.39 0.18
N PRO A 104 -15.50 -6.67 0.58
CA PRO A 104 -14.55 -6.99 1.65
C PRO A 104 -13.09 -6.69 1.30
N LEU A 105 -12.71 -6.69 0.02
CA LEU A 105 -11.36 -6.31 -0.40
C LEU A 105 -11.18 -4.79 -0.39
N ILE A 106 -12.22 -4.06 -0.82
CA ILE A 106 -12.27 -2.60 -0.79
C ILE A 106 -12.15 -2.11 0.65
N GLU A 107 -13.01 -2.61 1.56
CA GLU A 107 -12.97 -2.23 2.98
C GLU A 107 -11.61 -2.49 3.63
N ILE A 108 -10.95 -3.61 3.30
CA ILE A 108 -9.61 -3.88 3.82
C ILE A 108 -8.60 -2.86 3.28
N ALA A 109 -8.63 -2.56 1.98
CA ALA A 109 -7.72 -1.60 1.37
C ALA A 109 -7.96 -0.17 1.87
N GLU A 110 -9.21 0.24 2.10
CA GLU A 110 -9.59 1.53 2.70
C GLU A 110 -9.03 1.66 4.12
N ASN A 111 -9.25 0.65 4.97
CA ASN A 111 -8.76 0.66 6.34
C ASN A 111 -7.23 0.76 6.41
N VAL A 112 -6.52 0.08 5.50
CA VAL A 112 -5.06 0.15 5.43
C VAL A 112 -4.61 1.53 4.93
N CYS A 113 -5.24 2.06 3.88
CA CYS A 113 -4.94 3.39 3.37
C CYS A 113 -5.15 4.46 4.45
N ALA A 114 -6.26 4.41 5.17
CA ALA A 114 -6.56 5.32 6.28
C ALA A 114 -5.53 5.22 7.42
N GLY A 115 -5.08 4.00 7.76
CA GLY A 115 -4.02 3.80 8.75
C GLY A 115 -2.67 4.39 8.32
N LEU A 116 -2.31 4.23 7.05
CA LEU A 116 -1.09 4.80 6.50
C LEU A 116 -1.14 6.34 6.47
N GLU A 117 -2.25 6.91 6.03
CA GLU A 117 -2.47 8.37 6.00
C GLU A 117 -2.51 8.98 7.40
N GLY A 118 -3.22 8.36 8.34
CA GLY A 118 -3.30 8.83 9.73
C GLY A 118 -1.95 8.86 10.45
N THR A 119 -1.00 8.02 10.02
CA THR A 119 0.36 8.00 10.57
C THR A 119 1.22 9.16 10.02
N THR A 120 0.99 9.59 8.78
CA THR A 120 1.75 10.72 8.18
C THR A 120 1.47 12.07 8.86
N ALA A 121 0.31 12.24 9.50
CA ALA A 121 -0.04 13.47 10.21
C ALA A 121 0.71 13.60 11.57
N SER A 122 0.94 12.49 12.29
CA SER A 122 1.60 12.53 13.60
C SER A 122 3.11 12.79 13.52
N ASP A 123 3.80 12.40 12.45
CA ASP A 123 5.25 12.66 12.29
C ASP A 123 5.58 14.14 11.98
N SER A 124 4.56 14.98 11.74
CA SER A 124 4.73 16.40 11.44
C SER A 124 4.56 17.35 12.64
N LEU A 125 4.27 16.82 13.83
CA LEU A 125 3.95 17.63 15.03
C LEU A 125 5.10 17.78 16.06
N ASP A 126 6.28 17.23 15.79
CA ASP A 126 7.41 17.28 16.75
C ASP A 126 8.52 18.29 16.40
N LEU A 127 8.29 19.24 15.47
CA LEU A 127 9.30 20.24 15.09
C LEU A 127 8.89 21.71 15.25
N GLU A 128 7.83 22.02 15.98
CA GLU A 128 7.47 23.41 16.31
C GLU A 128 6.92 23.54 17.74
N THR A 129 7.73 23.25 18.76
CA THR A 129 7.48 23.77 20.13
C THR A 129 8.74 24.14 20.91
N ASP A 130 9.84 24.49 20.22
CA ASP A 130 11.04 25.02 20.90
C ASP A 130 11.55 26.35 20.30
N ALA A 131 10.62 27.17 19.81
CA ALA A 131 10.88 28.57 19.52
C ALA A 131 9.67 29.41 19.92
N LEU A 132 9.89 30.29 20.91
CA LEU A 132 9.01 31.36 21.41
C LEU A 132 8.04 30.95 22.53
N PHE A 133 8.52 30.94 23.78
CA PHE A 133 8.47 32.09 24.72
C PHE A 133 9.07 31.72 26.07
#